data_AF-A0A962YJ05-F1
#
_entry.id   AF-A0A962YJ05-F1
#
_cell.length_a   1.000
_cell.length_b   1.000
_cell.length_c   1.000
_cell.angle_alpha   90.00
_cell.angle_beta   90.00
_cell.angle_gamma   90.00
#
_symmetry.space_group_name_H-M   'P 1'
#
loop_
_entity.id
_entity.type
_entity.pdbx_description
1 polymer ?
#
loop_
_entity_poly.entity_id
_entity_poly.type
_entity_poly.pdbx_seq_one_letter_code
_entity_poly.pdbx_strand_id
1 'polypeptide(L)'
;LPEGEYYWRIATIDGSGEQGPYSDTIRFWLRPTPDPEPPAVGEEQLTFRFAAGLPGETYHFQLARDQTFTDLLEDQILTEPEISLAKPVGGNTYYMRYAMIGPDQVEGPFSSVQRIYLPIDDYQPMVIFSTLIGLLLLL
;
A
#
# COMPACT_ATOMS: atom_id res chain seq x y z
N LEU A 1 -12.43 3.43 13.43
CA LEU A 1 -12.64 2.95 14.82
C LEU A 1 -11.27 2.55 15.38
N PRO A 2 -10.92 2.89 16.63
CA PRO A 2 -9.68 2.44 17.26
C PRO A 2 -9.59 0.90 17.33
N GLU A 3 -8.40 0.34 17.46
CA GLU A 3 -8.23 -1.09 17.73
C GLU A 3 -8.90 -1.51 19.04
N GLY A 4 -9.34 -2.77 19.12
CA GLY A 4 -9.86 -3.34 20.37
C GLY A 4 -11.12 -4.17 20.21
N GLU A 5 -11.73 -4.45 21.35
CA GLU A 5 -12.94 -5.27 21.44
C GLU A 5 -14.18 -4.41 21.15
N TYR A 6 -15.04 -4.93 20.28
CA TYR A 6 -16.30 -4.31 19.89
C TYR A 6 -17.46 -5.25 20.15
N TYR A 7 -18.59 -4.64 20.50
CA TYR A 7 -19.86 -5.32 20.69
C TYR A 7 -20.87 -4.73 19.72
N TRP A 8 -21.57 -5.58 18.98
CA TRP A 8 -22.64 -5.15 18.10
C TRP A 8 -23.89 -5.99 18.30
N ARG A 9 -25.03 -5.36 18.04
CA ARG A 9 -26.36 -5.94 18.08
C ARG A 9 -27.23 -5.16 17.11
N ILE A 10 -28.28 -5.79 16.61
CA ILE A 10 -29.20 -5.18 15.65
C ILE A 10 -30.60 -5.12 16.25
N ALA A 11 -31.37 -4.10 15.87
CA ALA A 11 -32.80 -4.01 16.17
C ALA A 11 -33.54 -3.56 14.90
N THR A 12 -34.79 -3.96 14.77
CA THR A 12 -35.67 -3.46 13.71
C THR A 12 -36.25 -2.10 14.10
N ILE A 13 -36.56 -1.29 13.09
CA ILE A 13 -37.40 -0.09 13.25
C ILE A 13 -38.62 -0.30 12.36
N ASP A 14 -39.81 -0.11 12.91
CA ASP A 14 -41.06 -0.28 12.18
C ASP A 14 -41.43 0.96 11.34
N GLY A 15 -42.53 0.88 10.60
CA GLY A 15 -42.99 1.97 9.72
C GLY A 15 -43.43 3.24 10.47
N SER A 16 -43.62 3.17 11.79
CA SER A 16 -43.93 4.31 12.65
C SER A 16 -42.67 4.92 13.31
N GLY A 17 -41.51 4.28 13.13
CA GLY A 17 -40.25 4.67 13.76
C GLY A 17 -40.03 4.02 15.13
N GLU A 18 -40.88 3.10 15.56
CA GLU A 18 -40.71 2.38 16.83
C GLU A 18 -39.64 1.30 16.69
N GLN A 19 -38.70 1.28 17.63
CA GLN A 19 -37.61 0.31 17.64
C GLN A 19 -38.03 -0.96 18.37
N GLY A 20 -37.86 -2.10 17.71
CA GLY A 20 -38.03 -3.42 18.31
C GLY A 20 -36.91 -3.80 19.30
N PRO A 21 -36.99 -5.01 19.88
CA PRO A 21 -35.95 -5.51 20.76
C PRO A 21 -34.62 -5.69 20.01
N TYR A 22 -33.51 -5.50 20.72
CA TYR A 22 -32.20 -5.85 20.18
C TYR A 22 -32.01 -7.37 20.12
N SER A 23 -31.22 -7.81 19.14
CA SER A 23 -30.63 -9.14 19.13
C SER A 23 -29.70 -9.35 20.34
N ASP A 24 -29.27 -10.61 20.51
CA ASP A 24 -28.13 -10.93 21.36
C ASP A 24 -26.89 -10.11 20.95
N THR A 25 -26.06 -9.81 21.95
CA THR A 25 -24.79 -9.09 21.74
C THR A 25 -23.76 -10.02 21.11
N ILE A 26 -23.20 -9.60 19.99
CA ILE A 26 -22.09 -10.28 19.33
C ILE A 26 -20.81 -9.50 19.65
N ARG A 27 -19.76 -10.23 20.09
CA ARG A 27 -18.43 -9.65 20.30
C ARG A 27 -17.54 -9.91 19.09
N PHE A 28 -16.68 -8.96 18.74
CA PHE A 28 -15.57 -9.17 17.80
C PHE A 28 -14.36 -8.31 18.18
N TRP A 29 -13.19 -8.68 17.66
CA TRP A 29 -11.96 -7.92 17.84
C TRP A 29 -11.61 -7.21 16.53
N LEU A 30 -11.48 -5.89 16.57
CA LEU A 30 -10.86 -5.15 15.48
C LEU A 30 -9.35 -5.24 15.64
N ARG A 31 -8.71 -6.08 14.82
CA ARG A 31 -7.25 -6.24 14.80
C ARG A 31 -6.63 -5.21 13.84
N PRO A 32 -5.49 -4.60 14.20
CA PRO A 32 -4.77 -3.76 13.26
C PRO A 32 -4.18 -4.63 12.14
N THR A 33 -4.15 -4.08 10.92
CA THR A 33 -3.33 -4.64 9.85
C THR A 33 -1.87 -4.29 10.16
N PRO A 34 -0.94 -5.26 10.16
CA PRO A 34 0.46 -5.00 10.45
C PRO A 34 1.02 -3.88 9.56
N ASP A 35 1.96 -3.11 10.10
CA ASP A 35 2.61 -2.08 9.32
C ASP A 35 3.47 -2.75 8.22
N PRO A 36 3.43 -2.22 6.98
CA PRO A 36 4.24 -2.75 5.90
C PRO A 36 5.73 -2.46 6.13
N GLU A 37 6.59 -3.36 5.68
CA GLU A 37 8.03 -3.16 5.71
C GLU A 37 8.48 -2.21 4.58
N PRO A 38 9.61 -1.49 4.73
CA PRO A 38 10.22 -0.78 3.61
C PRO A 38 10.37 -1.67 2.37
N PRO A 39 9.93 -1.22 1.17
CA PRO A 39 10.08 -2.03 -0.03
C PRO A 39 11.56 -2.20 -0.38
N ALA A 40 11.90 -3.34 -0.97
CA ALA A 40 13.20 -3.52 -1.60
C ALA A 40 13.24 -2.68 -2.89
N VAL A 41 14.24 -1.83 -3.01
CA VAL A 41 14.44 -0.96 -4.18
C VAL A 41 15.50 -1.60 -5.08
N GLY A 42 15.08 -2.17 -6.21
CA GLY A 42 15.97 -2.64 -7.26
C GLY A 42 16.35 -1.53 -8.24
N GLU A 43 17.02 -1.87 -9.35
CA GLU A 43 17.35 -0.88 -10.40
C GLU A 43 16.10 -0.38 -11.12
N GLU A 44 15.21 -1.28 -11.53
CA GLU A 44 14.00 -0.96 -12.30
C GLU A 44 12.69 -1.24 -11.55
N GLN A 45 12.76 -1.94 -10.42
CA GLN A 45 11.57 -2.45 -9.72
C GLN A 45 11.58 -2.12 -8.23
N LEU A 46 10.38 -2.07 -7.65
CA LEU A 46 10.12 -2.05 -6.22
C LEU A 46 9.45 -3.35 -5.83
N THR A 47 9.96 -4.03 -4.82
CA THR A 47 9.32 -5.22 -4.25
C THR A 47 8.78 -4.93 -2.87
N PHE A 48 7.47 -5.05 -2.72
CA PHE A 48 6.74 -4.86 -1.49
C PHE A 48 6.49 -6.21 -0.83
N ARG A 49 6.74 -6.29 0.49
CA ARG A 49 6.45 -7.45 1.31
C ARG A 49 5.71 -7.00 2.55
N PHE A 50 4.70 -7.76 2.94
CA PHE A 50 3.93 -7.50 4.12
C PHE A 50 3.61 -8.80 4.86
N ALA A 51 3.08 -8.69 6.08
CA ALA A 51 2.85 -9.85 6.91
C ALA A 51 1.85 -10.82 6.25
N ALA A 52 2.22 -12.11 6.21
CA ALA A 52 1.32 -13.17 5.78
C ALA A 52 0.14 -13.30 6.76
N GLY A 53 -1.06 -13.34 6.19
CA GLY A 53 -2.31 -13.60 6.87
C GLY A 53 -2.56 -15.08 7.17
N LEU A 54 -3.79 -15.39 7.57
CA LEU A 54 -4.28 -16.75 7.73
C LEU A 54 -4.49 -17.44 6.35
N PRO A 55 -4.49 -18.79 6.30
CA PRO A 55 -4.79 -19.50 5.06
C PRO A 55 -6.12 -19.07 4.45
N GLY A 56 -6.10 -18.72 3.16
CA GLY A 56 -7.28 -18.25 2.42
C GLY A 56 -7.52 -16.74 2.51
N GLU A 57 -6.70 -15.99 3.24
CA GLU A 57 -6.72 -14.53 3.17
C GLU A 57 -6.08 -14.01 1.88
N THR A 58 -6.62 -12.92 1.36
CA THR A 58 -6.07 -12.15 0.23
C THR A 58 -5.77 -10.72 0.70
N TYR A 59 -5.17 -9.89 -0.15
CA TYR A 59 -4.71 -8.56 0.24
C TYR A 59 -5.14 -7.51 -0.76
N HIS A 60 -5.73 -6.42 -0.29
CA HIS A 60 -5.97 -5.24 -1.10
C HIS A 60 -4.77 -4.30 -0.97
N PHE A 61 -3.98 -4.20 -2.02
CA PHE A 61 -2.79 -3.36 -2.08
C PHE A 61 -3.08 -2.07 -2.84
N GLN A 62 -2.61 -0.94 -2.29
CA GLN A 62 -2.67 0.35 -2.97
C GLN A 62 -1.31 1.06 -2.92
N LEU A 63 -0.92 1.63 -4.07
CA LEU A 63 0.20 2.55 -4.22
C LEU A 63 -0.32 3.87 -4.82
N ALA A 64 0.10 5.00 -4.28
CA ALA A 64 -0.39 6.32 -4.69
C ALA A 64 0.73 7.37 -4.74
N ARG A 65 0.48 8.46 -5.48
CA ARG A 65 1.34 9.65 -5.50
C ARG A 65 1.09 10.59 -4.31
N ASP A 66 -0.03 10.44 -3.62
CA ASP A 66 -0.42 11.28 -2.48
C ASP A 66 -0.85 10.45 -1.26
N GLN A 67 -0.75 11.04 -0.08
CA GLN A 67 -1.04 10.36 1.20
C GLN A 67 -2.53 10.03 1.41
N THR A 68 -3.43 10.68 0.66
CA THR A 68 -4.88 10.46 0.76
C THR A 68 -5.39 9.39 -0.20
N PHE A 69 -4.51 8.83 -1.04
CA PHE A 69 -4.84 7.80 -2.03
C PHE A 69 -5.89 8.29 -3.04
N THR A 70 -5.76 9.53 -3.50
CA THR A 70 -6.62 10.12 -4.55
C THR A 70 -6.03 9.90 -5.94
N ASP A 71 -4.71 9.95 -6.08
CA ASP A 71 -3.94 9.68 -7.28
C ASP A 71 -3.27 8.30 -7.15
N LEU A 72 -4.05 7.26 -7.48
CA LEU A 72 -3.63 5.86 -7.41
C LEU A 72 -2.74 5.50 -8.60
N LEU A 73 -1.59 4.90 -8.30
CA LEU A 73 -0.72 4.22 -9.26
C LEU A 73 -1.11 2.75 -9.41
N GLU A 74 -1.45 2.11 -8.29
CA GLU A 74 -1.85 0.71 -8.23
C GLU A 74 -2.98 0.54 -7.22
N ASP A 75 -3.93 -0.33 -7.56
CA ASP A 75 -5.05 -0.77 -6.73
C ASP A 75 -5.39 -2.22 -7.15
N GLN A 76 -4.97 -3.20 -6.35
CA GLN A 76 -4.99 -4.61 -6.74
C GLN A 76 -5.34 -5.54 -5.57
N ILE A 77 -6.00 -6.66 -5.90
CA ILE A 77 -6.19 -7.79 -4.99
C ILE A 77 -5.11 -8.83 -5.25
N LEU A 78 -4.38 -9.22 -4.19
CA LEU A 78 -3.25 -10.13 -4.24
C LEU A 78 -3.56 -11.40 -3.44
N THR A 79 -3.13 -12.55 -3.95
CA THR A 79 -3.24 -13.83 -3.25
C THR A 79 -2.02 -14.15 -2.39
N GLU A 80 -0.91 -13.47 -2.66
CA GLU A 80 0.36 -13.61 -1.95
C GLU A 80 0.71 -12.30 -1.26
N PRO A 81 1.43 -12.33 -0.12
CA PRO A 81 1.80 -11.13 0.61
C PRO A 81 3.02 -10.39 0.01
N GLU A 82 3.13 -10.42 -1.32
CA GLU A 82 4.23 -9.85 -2.08
C GLU A 82 3.76 -9.33 -3.44
N ILE A 83 4.29 -8.19 -3.86
CA ILE A 83 4.14 -7.69 -5.23
C ILE A 83 5.44 -6.99 -5.67
N SER A 84 5.83 -7.22 -6.92
CA SER A 84 6.92 -6.48 -7.57
C SER A 84 6.35 -5.60 -8.68
N LEU A 85 6.68 -4.31 -8.64
CA LEU A 85 6.19 -3.29 -9.54
C LEU A 85 7.36 -2.59 -10.22
N ALA A 86 7.19 -2.12 -11.45
CA ALA A 86 8.15 -1.21 -12.05
C ALA A 86 8.23 0.08 -11.22
N LYS A 87 9.42 0.68 -11.11
CA LYS A 87 9.58 1.99 -10.47
C LYS A 87 8.67 3.00 -11.18
N PRO A 88 7.81 3.73 -10.44
CA PRO A 88 6.98 4.74 -11.07
C PRO A 88 7.83 5.86 -11.66
N VAL A 89 7.45 6.32 -12.85
CA VAL A 89 8.12 7.44 -13.52
C VAL A 89 7.61 8.76 -12.94
N GLY A 90 8.56 9.64 -12.62
CA GLY A 90 8.31 11.02 -12.19
C GLY A 90 7.90 11.13 -10.72
N GLY A 91 8.56 12.03 -9.98
CA GLY A 91 8.41 12.16 -8.54
C GLY A 91 9.40 11.29 -7.77
N ASN A 92 9.56 11.58 -6.48
CA ASN A 92 10.50 10.90 -5.58
C ASN A 92 9.84 10.38 -4.30
N THR A 93 8.53 10.64 -4.13
CA THR A 93 7.78 10.29 -2.93
C THR A 93 6.48 9.64 -3.35
N TYR A 94 6.20 8.47 -2.76
CA TYR A 94 5.02 7.67 -2.99
C TYR A 94 4.47 7.17 -1.66
N TYR A 95 3.22 6.70 -1.66
CA TYR A 95 2.53 6.24 -0.47
C TYR A 95 1.93 4.87 -0.75
N MET A 96 2.15 3.91 0.15
CA MET A 96 1.50 2.61 0.08
C MET A 96 0.68 2.32 1.33
N ARG A 97 -0.34 1.49 1.16
CA ARG A 97 -1.08 0.83 2.24
C ARG A 97 -1.63 -0.48 1.73
N TYR A 98 -1.93 -1.40 2.64
CA TYR A 98 -2.62 -2.63 2.29
C TYR A 98 -3.66 -3.00 3.35
N ALA A 99 -4.70 -3.73 2.95
CA ALA A 99 -5.66 -4.33 3.86
C ALA A 99 -5.66 -5.85 3.66
N MET A 100 -5.97 -6.58 4.72
CA MET A 100 -6.21 -8.02 4.65
C MET A 100 -7.69 -8.26 4.36
N ILE A 101 -7.98 -9.19 3.45
CA ILE A 101 -9.33 -9.65 3.12
C ILE A 101 -9.47 -11.07 3.65
N GLY A 102 -10.43 -11.25 4.54
CA GLY A 102 -10.76 -12.54 5.14
C GLY A 102 -11.28 -13.57 4.11
N PRO A 103 -11.28 -14.87 4.42
CA PRO A 103 -11.85 -15.92 3.56
C PRO A 103 -13.36 -15.75 3.29
N ASP A 104 -14.05 -14.99 4.12
CA ASP A 104 -15.44 -14.56 3.97
C ASP A 104 -15.61 -13.33 3.07
N GLN A 105 -14.53 -12.90 2.41
CA GLN A 105 -14.44 -11.71 1.56
C GLN A 105 -14.70 -10.39 2.31
N VAL A 106 -14.52 -10.38 3.62
CA VAL A 106 -14.62 -9.17 4.44
C VAL A 106 -13.26 -8.49 4.49
N GLU A 107 -13.21 -7.23 4.04
CA GLU A 107 -12.01 -6.40 4.09
C GLU A 107 -11.81 -5.82 5.49
N GLY A 108 -10.61 -6.00 6.03
CA GLY A 108 -10.17 -5.37 7.26
C GLY A 108 -9.81 -3.89 7.07
N PRO A 109 -9.34 -3.21 8.14
CA PRO A 109 -8.81 -1.86 7.99
C PRO A 109 -7.53 -1.88 7.14
N PHE A 110 -7.27 -0.78 6.43
CA PHE A 110 -5.94 -0.55 5.86
C PHE A 110 -4.88 -0.43 6.96
N SER A 111 -3.65 -0.86 6.65
CA SER A 111 -2.44 -0.59 7.41
C SER A 111 -2.23 0.92 7.62
N SER A 112 -1.26 1.28 8.46
CA SER A 112 -0.74 2.64 8.42
C SER A 112 -0.22 2.99 7.02
N VAL A 113 -0.25 4.29 6.69
CA VAL A 113 0.26 4.77 5.41
C VAL A 113 1.77 4.82 5.46
N GLN A 114 2.41 4.05 4.59
CA GLN A 114 3.85 4.04 4.46
C GLN A 114 4.30 5.02 3.37
N ARG A 115 5.14 5.98 3.75
CA ARG A 115 5.79 6.88 2.79
C ARG A 115 7.08 6.24 2.28
N ILE A 116 7.23 6.21 0.96
CA ILE A 116 8.38 5.65 0.25
C ILE A 116 9.10 6.79 -0.43
N TYR A 117 10.40 6.92 -0.17
CA TYR A 117 11.27 7.86 -0.86
C TYR A 117 12.15 7.12 -1.86
N LEU A 118 12.00 7.42 -3.14
CA LEU A 118 12.89 6.92 -4.19
C LEU A 118 13.87 8.04 -4.53
N PRO A 119 15.19 7.84 -4.34
CA PRO A 119 16.18 8.76 -4.88
C PRO A 119 15.89 8.93 -6.38
N ILE A 120 15.88 10.17 -6.84
CA ILE A 120 15.97 10.41 -8.29
C ILE A 120 17.36 9.91 -8.65
N ASP A 121 17.44 8.85 -9.45
CA ASP A 121 18.70 8.47 -10.05
C ASP A 121 19.16 9.68 -10.86
N ASP A 122 20.17 10.38 -10.32
CA ASP A 122 20.85 11.47 -10.99
C ASP A 122 21.59 10.81 -12.15
N TYR A 123 20.85 10.57 -13.24
CA TYR A 123 21.42 10.30 -14.55
C TYR A 123 22.25 11.54 -14.86
N GLN A 124 23.49 11.57 -14.38
CA GLN A 124 24.51 12.31 -15.08
C GLN A 124 24.57 11.59 -16.43
N PRO A 125 24.01 12.16 -17.51
CA PRO A 125 24.27 11.58 -18.82
C PRO A 125 25.79 11.55 -18.90
N MET A 126 26.38 10.40 -19.26
CA MET A 126 27.79 10.32 -19.59
C MET A 126 28.16 11.60 -20.33
N VAL A 127 28.85 12.51 -19.65
CA VAL A 127 29.59 13.54 -20.34
C VAL A 127 30.65 12.70 -21.01
N ILE A 128 30.39 12.33 -22.26
CA ILE A 128 31.41 11.86 -23.17
C ILE A 128 32.39 13.02 -23.18
N PHE A 129 33.38 12.97 -22.30
CA PHE A 129 34.59 13.78 -22.41
C PHE A 129 35.36 13.22 -23.62
N SER A 130 34.77 13.33 -24.80
CA SER A 130 35.52 13.37 -26.05
C SER A 130 36.09 14.78 -26.17
N THR A 131 36.91 15.21 -25.21
CA THR A 131 37.99 16.11 -25.57
C THR A 131 39.02 15.23 -26.27
N LEU A 132 38.80 15.13 -27.57
CA LEU A 132 39.72 14.61 -28.56
C LEU A 132 41.12 15.18 -28.26
N ILE A 133 42.06 14.30 -27.96
CA ILE A 133 43.49 14.63 -27.94
C ILE A 133 43.86 15.04 -29.37
N GLY A 134 43.88 16.35 -29.61
CA GLY A 134 44.45 16.97 -30.79
C GLY A 134 45.89 17.37 -30.51
N LEU A 135 46.79 16.40 -30.62
CA LEU A 135 48.22 16.66 -30.79
C LEU A 135 48.40 17.40 -32.13
N LEU A 136 48.66 18.70 -32.10
CA LEU A 136 49.15 19.43 -33.28
C LEU A 136 50.52 20.05 -32.98
N LEU A 137 51.50 19.54 -33.73
CA LEU A 137 52.88 20.01 -33.80
C LEU A 137 52.98 21.39 -34.48
N LEU A 138 54.10 22.09 -34.20
CA LEU A 138 54.73 23.22 -34.90
C LEU A 138 54.28 24.65 -34.54
N LEU A 139 55.07 25.33 -33.70
CA LEU A 139 56.07 26.33 -34.10
C LEU A 139 57.14 26.48 -33.00
#